data_AF-A0A7J6VEG4-F1
#
_entry.id   AF-A0A7J6VEG4-F1
#
_cell.length_a   1.000
_cell.length_b   1.000
_cell.length_c   1.000
_cell.angle_alpha   90.00
_cell.angle_beta   90.00
_cell.angle_gamma   90.00
#
_symmetry.space_group_name_H-M   'P 1'
#
loop_
_entity.id
_entity.type
_entity.pdbx_description
1 polymer ?
#
loop_
_entity_poly.entity_id
_entity_poly.type
_entity_poly.pdbx_seq_one_letter_code
_entity_poly.pdbx_strand_id
1 'polypeptide(L)'
;QGVDKIAWDASGERLALSCKRGNEMYHGLIAVYDIRRTPLISKSLIGFIKGPGESSKPLAFSFQNKFKQGPLLSVCWSSGWCCSYPLLNW
;
A
#
# COMPACT_ATOMS: atom_id res chain seq x y z
N GLN A 1 -16.14 -2.40 10.26
CA GLN A 1 -14.68 -2.17 10.10
C GLN A 1 -14.19 -3.23 9.13
N GLY A 2 -13.41 -2.87 8.12
CA GLY A 2 -13.05 -3.84 7.09
C GLY A 2 -12.06 -3.30 6.08
N VAL A 3 -11.27 -4.21 5.52
CA VAL A 3 -10.37 -3.93 4.42
C VAL A 3 -11.19 -3.55 3.19
N ASP A 4 -10.79 -2.48 2.51
CA ASP A 4 -11.40 -2.04 1.27
C ASP A 4 -10.72 -2.69 0.08
N LYS A 5 -9.40 -2.51 -0.02
CA LYS A 5 -8.58 -2.96 -1.15
C LYS A 5 -7.29 -3.56 -0.64
N ILE A 6 -6.76 -4.49 -1.41
CA ILE A 6 -5.53 -5.22 -1.15
C ILE A 6 -4.76 -5.31 -2.46
N ALA A 7 -3.44 -5.12 -2.38
CA ALA A 7 -2.52 -5.41 -3.47
C ALA A 7 -1.29 -6.11 -2.91
N TRP A 8 -0.90 -7.19 -3.59
CA TRP A 8 0.36 -7.90 -3.37
C TRP A 8 1.33 -7.54 -4.47
N ASP A 9 2.62 -7.42 -4.13
CA ASP A 9 3.64 -7.38 -5.15
C ASP A 9 3.89 -8.77 -5.75
N ALA A 10 4.63 -8.84 -6.86
CA ALA A 10 4.86 -10.08 -7.57
C ALA A 10 5.67 -11.12 -6.77
N SER A 11 6.53 -10.69 -5.83
CA SER A 11 7.25 -11.60 -4.94
C SER A 11 6.35 -12.13 -3.80
N GLY A 12 5.31 -11.37 -3.46
CA GLY A 12 4.44 -11.61 -2.32
C GLY A 12 5.14 -11.34 -0.96
N GLU A 13 6.17 -10.52 -0.96
CA GLU A 13 6.87 -9.99 0.22
C GLU A 13 6.32 -8.62 0.65
N ARG A 14 5.54 -7.95 -0.20
CA ARG A 14 4.89 -6.66 0.09
C ARG A 14 3.39 -6.76 -0.04
N LEU A 15 2.72 -6.25 0.98
CA LEU A 15 1.27 -6.15 1.05
C LEU A 15 0.87 -4.69 1.28
N ALA A 16 0.10 -4.13 0.36
CA ALA A 16 -0.55 -2.84 0.51
C ALA A 16 -2.05 -3.06 0.76
N LEU A 17 -2.64 -2.35 1.73
CA LEU A 17 -4.08 -2.42 1.98
C LEU A 17 -4.66 -1.08 2.43
N SER A 18 -5.90 -0.81 2.06
CA SER A 18 -6.68 0.33 2.55
C SER A 18 -7.90 -0.16 3.33
N CYS A 19 -8.43 0.68 4.24
CA CYS A 19 -9.55 0.33 5.10
C CYS A 19 -10.78 1.21 4.82
N LYS A 20 -11.98 0.61 4.72
CA LYS A 20 -13.24 1.33 4.45
C LYS A 20 -13.65 2.25 5.59
N ARG A 21 -13.39 1.83 6.83
CA ARG A 21 -13.71 2.52 8.08
C ARG A 21 -12.63 2.17 9.11
N GLY A 22 -11.65 3.04 9.26
CA GLY A 22 -10.64 3.01 10.32
C GLY A 22 -10.86 4.18 11.30
N ASN A 23 -10.05 4.23 12.37
CA ASN A 23 -9.87 5.44 13.17
C ASN A 23 -9.65 6.64 12.22
N GLU A 24 -10.22 7.81 12.53
CA GLU A 24 -10.08 9.04 11.72
C GLU A 24 -8.61 9.31 11.34
N MET A 25 -7.68 8.98 12.24
CA MET A 25 -6.23 9.05 12.02
C MET A 25 -5.71 8.23 10.84
N TYR A 26 -6.35 7.10 10.50
CA TYR A 26 -5.93 6.17 9.44
C TYR A 26 -6.84 6.22 8.21
N HIS A 27 -7.82 7.10 8.20
CA HIS A 27 -8.75 7.22 7.09
C HIS A 27 -8.06 7.85 5.88
N GLY A 28 -8.22 7.23 4.70
CA GLY A 28 -7.55 7.67 3.47
C GLY A 28 -6.07 7.27 3.36
N LEU A 29 -5.57 6.43 4.27
CA LEU A 29 -4.21 5.88 4.18
C LEU A 29 -4.19 4.51 3.50
N ILE A 30 -3.03 4.17 2.92
CA ILE A 30 -2.66 2.81 2.55
C ILE A 30 -1.62 2.32 3.53
N ALA A 31 -1.90 1.25 4.25
CA ALA A 31 -0.94 0.57 5.10
C ALA A 31 -0.09 -0.38 4.25
N VAL A 32 1.21 -0.41 4.50
CA VAL A 32 2.17 -1.25 3.79
C VAL A 32 2.86 -2.18 4.79
N TYR A 33 2.87 -3.48 4.48
CA TYR A 33 3.50 -4.51 5.28
C TYR A 33 4.61 -5.23 4.52
N ASP A 34 5.70 -5.52 5.22
CA ASP A 34 6.68 -6.53 4.86
C ASP A 34 6.19 -7.91 5.34
N ILE A 35 6.24 -8.91 4.47
CA ILE A 35 5.78 -10.27 4.71
C ILE A 35 6.96 -11.22 4.52
N ARG A 36 7.41 -11.82 5.62
CA ARG A 36 8.53 -12.77 5.61
C ARG A 36 8.01 -14.19 5.81
N ARG A 37 8.58 -15.15 5.09
CA ARG A 37 8.07 -16.53 5.03
C ARG A 37 8.96 -17.58 5.72
N THR A 38 9.97 -17.19 6.48
CA THR A 38 10.97 -18.14 7.03
C THR A 38 11.26 -17.87 8.51
N PRO A 39 11.07 -18.83 9.44
CA PRO A 39 10.44 -20.17 9.31
C PRO A 39 8.90 -20.16 9.46
N LEU A 40 8.30 -19.02 9.80
CA LEU A 40 6.85 -18.80 9.89
C LEU A 40 6.48 -17.54 9.11
N ILE A 41 5.21 -17.42 8.68
CA ILE A 41 4.71 -16.19 8.08
C ILE A 41 4.65 -15.12 9.18
N SER A 42 5.48 -14.09 9.04
CA SER A 42 5.43 -12.89 9.88
C SER A 42 5.07 -11.68 9.04
N LYS A 43 4.31 -10.76 9.64
CA LYS A 43 3.93 -9.48 9.04
C LYS A 43 4.48 -8.34 9.88
N SER A 44 5.12 -7.38 9.23
CA SER A 44 5.63 -6.17 9.86
C SER A 44 5.06 -4.95 9.15
N LEU A 45 4.34 -4.10 9.87
CA LEU A 45 3.90 -2.80 9.32
C LEU A 45 5.15 -1.95 9.07
N ILE A 46 5.42 -1.59 7.82
CA ILE A 46 6.59 -0.78 7.47
C ILE A 46 6.25 0.70 7.27
N GLY A 47 4.97 1.02 7.07
CA GLY A 47 4.54 2.41 7.02
C GLY A 47 3.15 2.61 6.45
N PHE A 48 2.81 3.89 6.31
CA PHE A 48 1.58 4.35 5.69
C PHE A 48 1.89 5.30 4.54
N ILE A 49 1.13 5.20 3.46
CA ILE A 49 1.15 6.13 2.34
C ILE A 49 -0.08 7.02 2.43
N LYS A 50 0.15 8.33 2.37
CA LYS A 50 -0.88 9.36 2.29
C LYS A 50 -0.87 10.00 0.91
N GLY A 51 -2.06 10.25 0.37
CA GLY A 51 -2.22 10.91 -0.92
C GLY A 51 -1.90 12.40 -0.86
N PRO A 52 -1.67 13.03 -2.03
CA PRO A 52 -1.49 14.48 -2.12
C PRO A 52 -2.81 15.20 -1.83
N GLY A 53 -2.72 16.24 -0.98
CA GLY A 53 -3.84 17.06 -0.53
C GLY A 53 -4.48 16.58 0.78
N GLU A 54 -5.30 17.44 1.38
CA GLU A 54 -6.08 17.08 2.56
C GLU A 54 -7.18 16.08 2.21
N SER A 55 -7.40 15.08 3.07
CA SER A 55 -8.49 14.10 2.96
C SER A 55 -8.52 13.25 1.67
N SER A 56 -7.41 13.18 0.93
CA SER A 56 -7.32 12.35 -0.27
C SER A 56 -7.39 10.86 0.07
N LYS A 57 -8.27 10.12 -0.62
CA LYS A 57 -8.51 8.69 -0.38
C LYS A 57 -8.02 7.85 -1.55
N PRO A 58 -7.47 6.65 -1.30
CA PRO A 58 -7.04 5.76 -2.38
C PRO A 58 -8.28 5.15 -3.04
N LEU A 59 -8.49 5.45 -4.32
CA LEU A 59 -9.58 4.87 -5.11
C LEU A 59 -9.19 3.50 -5.68
N ALA A 60 -7.93 3.34 -6.10
CA ALA A 60 -7.37 2.09 -6.57
C ALA A 60 -5.84 2.10 -6.39
N PHE A 61 -5.24 0.92 -6.26
CA PHE A 61 -3.79 0.78 -6.28
C PHE A 61 -3.37 -0.63 -6.70
N SER A 62 -2.19 -0.73 -7.29
CA SER A 62 -1.58 -2.01 -7.69
C SER A 62 -0.07 -1.90 -7.70
N PHE A 63 0.61 -3.00 -7.40
CA PHE A 63 2.02 -3.14 -7.67
C PHE A 63 2.27 -3.33 -9.17
N GLN A 64 3.36 -2.75 -9.67
CA GLN A 64 3.81 -2.98 -11.04
C GLN A 64 4.69 -4.22 -11.13
N ASN A 65 4.32 -5.16 -11.99
CA ASN A 65 5.02 -6.45 -12.11
C ASN A 65 6.33 -6.39 -12.91
N LYS A 66 6.60 -5.28 -13.62
CA LYS A 66 7.77 -5.16 -14.53
C LYS A 66 8.85 -4.20 -14.01
N PHE A 67 8.67 -3.62 -12.83
CA PHE A 67 9.66 -2.71 -12.27
C PHE A 67 10.84 -3.51 -11.68
N LYS A 68 12.02 -3.36 -12.28
CA LYS A 68 13.19 -4.21 -11.94
C LYS A 68 13.87 -3.84 -10.63
N GLN A 69 13.64 -2.63 -10.10
CA GLN A 69 14.30 -2.12 -8.90
C GLN A 69 13.53 -2.45 -7.61
N GLY A 70 12.50 -3.30 -7.69
CA GLY A 70 11.71 -3.75 -6.56
C GLY A 70 10.22 -3.47 -6.70
N PRO A 71 9.47 -3.45 -5.60
CA PRO A 71 8.03 -3.23 -5.63
C PRO A 71 7.70 -1.75 -5.82
N LEU A 72 7.06 -1.41 -6.94
CA LEU A 72 6.54 -0.07 -7.22
C LEU A 72 5.02 -0.07 -7.10
N LEU A 73 4.49 0.65 -6.11
CA LEU A 73 3.05 0.77 -5.90
C LEU A 73 2.51 2.00 -6.62
N SER A 74 1.61 1.81 -7.59
CA SER A 74 0.88 2.91 -8.21
C SER A 74 -0.49 3.08 -7.56
N VAL A 75 -0.89 4.32 -7.27
CA VAL A 75 -2.12 4.67 -6.56
C VAL A 75 -2.87 5.76 -7.32
N CYS A 76 -4.17 5.54 -7.53
CA CYS A 76 -5.11 6.55 -8.01
C CYS A 76 -5.84 7.16 -6.81
N TRP A 77 -5.73 8.47 -6.64
CA TRP A 77 -6.27 9.20 -5.50
C TRP A 77 -7.57 9.92 -5.85
N SER A 78 -8.46 10.10 -4.86
CA SER A 78 -9.71 10.82 -5.03
C SER A 78 -9.53 12.31 -5.33
N SER A 79 -8.35 12.87 -5.06
CA SER A 79 -7.97 14.23 -5.45
C SER A 79 -7.65 14.38 -6.95
N GLY A 80 -7.77 13.31 -7.74
CA GLY A 80 -7.51 13.30 -9.19
C GLY A 80 -6.05 13.03 -9.56
N TRP A 81 -5.17 12.87 -8.57
CA TRP A 81 -3.76 12.57 -8.77
C TRP A 81 -3.51 11.07 -8.87
N CYS A 82 -2.56 10.70 -9.72
CA CYS A 82 -1.97 9.36 -9.74
C CYS A 82 -0.50 9.45 -9.33
N CYS A 83 -0.10 8.66 -8.32
CA CYS A 83 1.25 8.68 -7.79
C CYS A 83 1.83 7.27 -7.78
N SER A 84 3.14 7.14 -7.97
CA SER A 84 3.85 5.87 -7.83
C SER A 84 4.89 5.96 -6.73
N TYR A 85 4.90 4.97 -5.84
CA TYR A 85 5.72 4.92 -4.63
C TYR A 85 6.65 3.70 -4.71
N PRO A 86 7.96 3.91 -4.93
CA PRO A 86 8.91 2.81 -4.88
C PRO A 86 9.12 2.37 -3.43
N LEU A 87 8.88 1.09 -3.16
CA LEU A 87 9.03 0.48 -1.83
C LEU A 87 10.34 -0.30 -1.77
N LEU A 88 11.44 0.43 -1.88
CA LEU A 88 12.79 -0.14 -1.94
C LEU A 88 13.14 -0.84 -0.63
N ASN A 89 13.87 -1.95 -0.74
CA ASN A 89 14.47 -2.65 0.39
C ASN A 89 15.85 -2.03 0.60
N TRP A 90 16.05 -1.31 1.70
CA TRP A 90 17.38 -0.87 2.14
C TRP A 90 18.00 -1.94 3.03
#